data_AF-A0A844NYN4-F1
#
_entry.id   AF-A0A844NYN4-F1
#
_cell.length_a   1.000
_cell.length_b   1.000
_cell.length_c   1.000
_cell.angle_alpha   90.00
_cell.angle_beta   90.00
_cell.angle_gamma   90.00
#
_symmetry.space_group_name_H-M   'P 1'
#
loop_
_entity.id
_entity.type
_entity.pdbx_description
1 polymer ?
#
loop_
_entity_poly.entity_id
_entity_poly.type
_entity_poly.pdbx_seq_one_letter_code
_entity_poly.pdbx_strand_id
1 'polypeptide(L)'
;MPMYETFSYKDNLPLRIFRPLPEKLKIVDDRDPEILLIMRLLSGNVELMHNYTSKVVKSRVNYFSSDLTPFNNWKTEFPAYFSEDITADDLASFIDNTKYVNRNFYSVILSEVSQFVFHTNRKSHTSAFIYIYRILEKISYAFPLIYTSKTQDFQQSFNKLKELMVGDGEKKELGFFKTFIDILYRGDSIADTSVDIEFTASDNDVKRQMFKEVKRVTPNDAIHGDTTEFEMLSIKYCEMGSFIISIRNRFFHNLNGGAKNIDSDKIVDSDELFSFINPMAMYWIAMVFLEVVSFSLSEFQNHRRAAAV
;
A
#
# COMPACT_ATOMS: atom_id res chain seq x y z
N MET A 1 -1.24 5.12 31.73
CA MET A 1 -2.66 5.35 31.39
C MET A 1 -2.94 4.60 30.09
N PRO A 2 -4.06 3.88 29.94
CA PRO A 2 -4.45 3.34 28.65
C PRO A 2 -4.61 4.50 27.66
N MET A 3 -3.97 4.40 26.50
CA MET A 3 -4.16 5.37 25.43
C MET A 3 -5.56 5.19 24.84
N TYR A 4 -6.15 6.28 24.36
CA TYR A 4 -7.45 6.24 23.69
C TYR A 4 -7.35 5.43 22.39
N GLU A 5 -8.23 4.43 22.24
CA GLU A 5 -8.30 3.63 21.02
C GLU A 5 -9.11 4.37 19.96
N THR A 6 -8.44 4.80 18.89
CA THR A 6 -9.05 5.63 17.84
C THR A 6 -9.99 4.85 16.92
N PHE A 7 -9.66 3.58 16.65
CA PHE A 7 -10.37 2.75 15.69
C PHE A 7 -10.66 1.37 16.25
N SER A 8 -11.83 0.83 15.91
CA SER A 8 -12.18 -0.58 16.12
C SER A 8 -12.66 -1.19 14.81
N TYR A 9 -12.52 -2.50 14.68
CA TYR A 9 -12.71 -3.23 13.42
C TYR A 9 -13.76 -4.32 13.58
N LYS A 10 -14.60 -4.51 12.56
CA LYS A 10 -15.58 -5.61 12.52
C LYS A 10 -15.56 -6.28 11.15
N ASP A 11 -15.81 -7.58 11.12
CA ASP A 11 -15.92 -8.31 9.86
C ASP A 11 -17.13 -7.81 9.04
N ASN A 12 -16.94 -7.63 7.73
CA ASN A 12 -17.99 -7.20 6.79
C ASN A 12 -18.22 -8.24 5.68
N LEU A 13 -17.71 -9.46 5.84
CA LEU A 13 -17.95 -10.53 4.88
C LEU A 13 -19.40 -11.03 4.93
N PRO A 14 -19.96 -11.39 3.76
CA PRO A 14 -21.17 -12.20 3.69
C PRO A 14 -21.07 -13.47 4.56
N LEU A 15 -22.14 -13.82 5.28
CA LEU A 15 -22.19 -15.00 6.16
C LEU A 15 -21.78 -16.31 5.46
N ARG A 16 -22.06 -16.43 4.16
CA ARG A 16 -21.67 -17.59 3.33
C ARG A 16 -20.16 -17.76 3.22
N ILE A 17 -19.39 -16.68 3.32
CA ILE A 17 -17.91 -16.66 3.29
C ILE A 17 -17.37 -16.67 4.72
N PHE A 18 -17.97 -15.90 5.62
CA PHE A 18 -17.54 -15.78 7.01
C PHE A 18 -17.61 -17.12 7.76
N ARG A 19 -18.71 -17.88 7.64
CA ARG A 19 -18.88 -19.15 8.36
C ARG A 19 -17.78 -20.18 8.06
N PRO A 20 -17.45 -20.48 6.80
CA PRO A 20 -16.40 -21.45 6.48
C PRO A 20 -14.98 -20.86 6.55
N LEU A 21 -14.81 -19.60 6.93
CA LEU A 21 -13.48 -19.00 7.08
C LEU A 21 -12.76 -19.63 8.29
N PRO A 22 -11.45 -19.92 8.22
CA PRO A 22 -10.68 -20.34 9.39
C PRO A 22 -10.79 -19.32 10.53
N GLU A 23 -10.92 -19.77 11.78
CA GLU A 23 -11.11 -18.89 12.95
C GLU A 23 -10.04 -17.81 13.07
N LYS A 24 -8.79 -18.14 12.72
CA LYS A 24 -7.65 -17.20 12.78
C LYS A 24 -7.68 -16.09 11.73
N LEU A 25 -8.60 -16.16 10.77
CA LEU A 25 -8.81 -15.15 9.74
C LEU A 25 -10.11 -14.37 9.94
N LYS A 26 -10.93 -14.74 10.94
CA LYS A 26 -12.13 -13.99 11.31
C LYS A 26 -11.73 -12.78 12.14
N ILE A 27 -12.40 -11.66 11.92
CA ILE A 27 -12.28 -10.49 12.78
C ILE A 27 -13.37 -10.58 13.84
N VAL A 28 -12.97 -10.77 15.08
CA VAL A 28 -13.90 -11.10 16.17
C VAL A 28 -13.84 -10.11 17.32
N ASP A 29 -12.65 -9.57 17.66
CA ASP A 29 -12.44 -8.72 18.84
C ASP A 29 -11.10 -7.92 18.80
N ASP A 30 -10.86 -7.08 19.80
CA ASP A 30 -9.69 -6.17 19.96
C ASP A 30 -8.30 -6.85 20.04
N ARG A 31 -8.20 -8.16 19.77
CA ARG A 31 -6.93 -8.92 19.79
C ARG A 31 -6.55 -9.53 18.44
N ASP A 32 -7.23 -9.14 17.37
CA ASP A 32 -6.91 -9.58 16.03
C ASP A 32 -5.52 -9.09 15.60
N PRO A 33 -4.70 -9.93 14.91
CA PRO A 33 -3.36 -9.55 14.48
C PRO A 33 -3.38 -8.33 13.55
N GLU A 34 -2.50 -7.37 13.78
CA GLU A 34 -2.50 -6.10 13.01
C GLU A 34 -2.24 -6.35 11.52
N ILE A 35 -1.42 -7.34 11.18
CA ILE A 35 -1.18 -7.77 9.79
C ILE A 35 -2.46 -8.29 9.11
N LEU A 36 -3.30 -9.04 9.83
CA LEU A 36 -4.59 -9.51 9.32
C LEU A 36 -5.52 -8.31 9.08
N LEU A 37 -5.60 -7.39 10.04
CA LEU A 37 -6.44 -6.20 9.92
C LEU A 37 -6.02 -5.33 8.73
N ILE A 38 -4.71 -5.14 8.49
CA ILE A 38 -4.19 -4.42 7.32
C ILE A 38 -4.64 -5.13 6.02
N MET A 39 -4.40 -6.43 5.89
CA MET A 39 -4.82 -7.21 4.71
C MET A 39 -6.32 -7.07 4.46
N ARG A 40 -7.11 -7.17 5.51
CA ARG A 40 -8.57 -7.14 5.44
C ARG A 40 -9.11 -5.76 5.09
N LEU A 41 -8.50 -4.68 5.60
CA LEU A 41 -8.83 -3.31 5.24
C LEU A 41 -8.48 -3.01 3.78
N LEU A 42 -7.28 -3.39 3.34
CA LEU A 42 -6.83 -3.21 1.95
C LEU A 42 -7.65 -4.05 0.96
N SER A 43 -8.18 -5.20 1.40
CA SER A 43 -9.10 -6.03 0.62
C SER A 43 -10.54 -5.49 0.56
N GLY A 44 -10.88 -4.45 1.35
CA GLY A 44 -12.24 -3.91 1.40
C GLY A 44 -13.26 -4.79 2.13
N ASN A 45 -12.84 -5.64 3.08
CA ASN A 45 -13.73 -6.61 3.76
C ASN A 45 -13.85 -6.37 5.27
N VAL A 46 -13.72 -5.11 5.70
CA VAL A 46 -13.79 -4.68 7.11
C VAL A 46 -14.68 -3.46 7.24
N GLU A 47 -15.47 -3.46 8.30
CA GLU A 47 -16.15 -2.28 8.82
C GLU A 47 -15.22 -1.59 9.83
N LEU A 48 -14.89 -0.32 9.56
CA LEU A 48 -14.03 0.50 10.39
C LEU A 48 -14.88 1.46 11.22
N MET A 49 -14.78 1.41 12.55
CA MET A 49 -15.43 2.35 13.45
C MET A 49 -14.41 3.36 13.96
N HIS A 50 -14.65 4.65 13.75
CA HIS A 50 -13.86 5.72 14.34
C HIS A 50 -14.46 6.11 15.70
N ASN A 51 -13.83 5.68 16.79
CA ASN A 51 -14.40 5.68 18.13
C ASN A 51 -14.69 7.10 18.66
N TYR A 52 -13.89 8.10 18.24
CA TYR A 52 -14.09 9.48 18.68
C TYR A 52 -15.34 10.12 18.08
N THR A 53 -15.66 9.82 16.81
CA THR A 53 -16.85 10.38 16.13
C THR A 53 -18.01 9.40 16.05
N SER A 54 -17.83 8.16 16.51
CA SER A 54 -18.77 7.04 16.34
C SER A 54 -19.20 6.81 14.88
N LYS A 55 -18.37 7.22 13.91
CA LYS A 55 -18.65 7.03 12.48
C LYS A 55 -18.20 5.64 12.04
N VAL A 56 -19.08 4.95 11.34
CA VAL A 56 -18.84 3.64 10.76
C VAL A 56 -18.57 3.79 9.27
N VAL A 57 -17.44 3.26 8.82
CA VAL A 57 -17.00 3.26 7.42
C VAL A 57 -17.02 1.84 6.89
N LYS A 58 -17.78 1.62 5.82
CA LYS A 58 -17.79 0.36 5.06
C LYS A 58 -17.09 0.60 3.74
N SER A 59 -15.81 0.24 3.67
CA SER A 59 -15.10 0.19 2.38
C SER A 59 -15.39 -1.15 1.70
N ARG A 60 -15.52 -1.13 0.38
CA ARG A 60 -15.52 -2.32 -0.49
C ARG A 60 -14.48 -2.20 -1.60
N VAL A 61 -13.52 -1.30 -1.43
CA VAL A 61 -12.45 -1.06 -2.40
C VAL A 61 -11.34 -2.08 -2.14
N ASN A 62 -10.96 -2.83 -3.17
CA ASN A 62 -9.88 -3.80 -3.10
C ASN A 62 -8.60 -3.21 -3.68
N TYR A 63 -7.69 -2.77 -2.83
CA TYR A 63 -6.41 -2.22 -3.26
C TYR A 63 -5.41 -3.29 -3.72
N PHE A 64 -5.75 -4.58 -3.71
CA PHE A 64 -4.94 -5.63 -4.35
C PHE A 64 -5.34 -5.86 -5.82
N SER A 65 -6.32 -5.13 -6.35
CA SER A 65 -6.68 -5.15 -7.77
C SER A 65 -6.45 -3.79 -8.41
N SER A 66 -5.88 -3.76 -9.62
CA SER A 66 -5.62 -2.52 -10.35
C SER A 66 -6.91 -1.77 -10.71
N ASP A 67 -8.00 -2.50 -10.96
CA ASP A 67 -9.34 -1.95 -11.21
C ASP A 67 -10.16 -1.73 -9.92
N LEU A 68 -9.54 -1.97 -8.76
CA LEU A 68 -10.13 -1.84 -7.43
C LEU A 68 -11.36 -2.73 -7.17
N THR A 69 -11.58 -3.76 -7.98
CA THR A 69 -12.78 -4.60 -7.90
C THR A 69 -12.86 -5.41 -6.62
N PRO A 70 -14.02 -5.41 -5.94
CA PRO A 70 -14.19 -6.16 -4.71
C PRO A 70 -14.12 -7.66 -4.96
N PHE A 71 -13.61 -8.38 -3.97
CA PHE A 71 -13.66 -9.84 -3.93
C PHE A 71 -15.09 -10.37 -3.94
N ASN A 72 -15.36 -11.38 -4.77
CA ASN A 72 -16.63 -12.11 -4.72
C ASN A 72 -16.63 -13.14 -3.59
N ASN A 73 -15.47 -13.78 -3.40
CA ASN A 73 -15.18 -14.75 -2.36
C ASN A 73 -13.74 -14.58 -1.84
N TRP A 74 -13.58 -13.69 -0.83
CA TRP A 74 -12.29 -13.42 -0.22
C TRP A 74 -11.55 -14.68 0.27
N LYS A 75 -12.28 -15.69 0.78
CA LYS A 75 -11.67 -16.94 1.27
C LYS A 75 -10.87 -17.67 0.18
N THR A 76 -11.31 -17.62 -1.07
CA THR A 76 -10.67 -18.35 -2.17
C THR A 76 -9.83 -17.44 -3.05
N GLU A 77 -10.28 -16.22 -3.29
CA GLU A 77 -9.62 -15.29 -4.21
C GLU A 77 -8.40 -14.60 -3.58
N PHE A 78 -8.45 -14.22 -2.29
CA PHE A 78 -7.32 -13.53 -1.66
C PHE A 78 -6.08 -14.42 -1.51
N PRO A 79 -6.18 -15.68 -1.06
CA PRO A 79 -5.02 -16.58 -1.01
C PRO A 79 -4.32 -16.79 -2.37
N ALA A 80 -5.08 -16.74 -3.47
CA ALA A 80 -4.54 -16.93 -4.82
C ALA A 80 -3.58 -15.81 -5.25
N TYR A 81 -3.61 -14.64 -4.59
CA TYR A 81 -2.62 -13.57 -4.80
C TYR A 81 -1.22 -13.93 -4.30
N PHE A 82 -1.08 -14.92 -3.42
CA PHE A 82 0.22 -15.36 -2.91
C PHE A 82 0.83 -16.46 -3.78
N SER A 83 0.01 -17.43 -4.19
CA SER A 83 0.33 -18.51 -5.15
C SER A 83 -0.92 -19.38 -5.35
N GLU A 84 -1.02 -20.09 -6.48
CA GLU A 84 -2.14 -20.99 -6.79
C GLU A 84 -2.32 -22.12 -5.76
N ASP A 85 -1.24 -22.51 -5.08
CA ASP A 85 -1.25 -23.59 -4.07
C ASP A 85 -1.62 -23.11 -2.66
N ILE A 86 -1.75 -21.79 -2.45
CA ILE A 86 -1.98 -21.22 -1.12
C ILE A 86 -3.47 -21.25 -0.79
N THR A 87 -3.80 -21.88 0.34
CA THR A 87 -5.17 -21.92 0.85
C THR A 87 -5.41 -20.91 1.98
N ALA A 88 -6.69 -20.70 2.32
CA ALA A 88 -7.05 -19.92 3.50
C ALA A 88 -6.49 -20.53 4.80
N ASP A 89 -6.33 -21.85 4.88
CA ASP A 89 -5.76 -22.53 6.05
C ASP A 89 -4.25 -22.33 6.18
N ASP A 90 -3.54 -22.22 5.05
CA ASP A 90 -2.12 -21.83 5.03
C ASP A 90 -1.93 -20.41 5.55
N LEU A 91 -2.76 -19.48 5.05
CA LEU A 91 -2.75 -18.10 5.49
C LEU A 91 -3.12 -18.00 6.98
N ALA A 92 -4.13 -18.74 7.43
CA ALA A 92 -4.53 -18.80 8.85
C ALA A 92 -3.37 -19.28 9.74
N SER A 93 -2.66 -20.31 9.30
CA SER A 93 -1.49 -20.84 9.99
C SER A 93 -0.37 -19.79 10.07
N PHE A 94 -0.08 -19.10 8.96
CA PHE A 94 0.93 -18.05 8.91
C PHE A 94 0.60 -16.88 9.85
N ILE A 95 -0.64 -16.38 9.80
CA ILE A 95 -1.09 -15.26 10.64
C ILE A 95 -0.98 -15.61 12.12
N ASP A 96 -1.40 -16.81 12.53
CA ASP A 96 -1.33 -17.21 13.95
C ASP A 96 0.12 -17.33 14.46
N ASN A 97 1.06 -17.73 13.59
CA ASN A 97 2.48 -17.84 13.92
C ASN A 97 3.24 -16.51 13.87
N THR A 98 2.73 -15.52 13.14
CA THR A 98 3.41 -14.22 12.94
C THR A 98 2.77 -13.06 13.68
N LYS A 99 1.62 -13.26 14.34
CA LYS A 99 0.84 -12.21 15.02
C LYS A 99 1.59 -11.30 16.01
N TYR A 100 2.72 -11.74 16.57
CA TYR A 100 3.52 -10.91 17.48
C TYR A 100 4.79 -10.34 16.85
N VAL A 101 5.12 -10.75 15.62
CA VAL A 101 6.32 -10.31 14.91
C VAL A 101 6.10 -8.88 14.39
N ASN A 102 7.01 -7.97 14.73
CA ASN A 102 6.95 -6.55 14.33
C ASN A 102 5.60 -5.87 14.67
N ARG A 103 4.95 -6.32 15.75
CA ARG A 103 3.61 -5.85 16.15
C ARG A 103 3.50 -4.33 16.21
N ASN A 104 4.47 -3.66 16.85
CA ASN A 104 4.46 -2.20 16.97
C ASN A 104 4.52 -1.51 15.60
N PHE A 105 5.28 -2.04 14.66
CA PHE A 105 5.35 -1.52 13.30
C PHE A 105 4.01 -1.70 12.58
N TYR A 106 3.44 -2.90 12.59
CA TYR A 106 2.14 -3.15 11.96
C TYR A 106 1.00 -2.37 12.63
N SER A 107 1.05 -2.14 13.93
CA SER A 107 0.09 -1.27 14.64
C SER A 107 0.13 0.17 14.12
N VAL A 108 1.33 0.71 13.87
CA VAL A 108 1.47 2.04 13.24
C VAL A 108 0.90 2.02 11.82
N ILE A 109 1.29 1.06 10.97
CA ILE A 109 0.78 0.96 9.59
C ILE A 109 -0.75 0.82 9.57
N LEU A 110 -1.31 -0.03 10.44
CA LEU A 110 -2.75 -0.22 10.57
C LEU A 110 -3.46 1.09 10.91
N SER A 111 -2.91 1.88 11.83
CA SER A 111 -3.45 3.20 12.16
C SER A 111 -3.41 4.16 10.96
N GLU A 112 -2.31 4.20 10.21
CA GLU A 112 -2.21 5.07 9.02
C GLU A 112 -3.18 4.63 7.91
N VAL A 113 -3.29 3.33 7.62
CA VAL A 113 -4.26 2.78 6.66
C VAL A 113 -5.70 3.07 7.08
N SER A 114 -6.01 2.94 8.37
CA SER A 114 -7.34 3.25 8.90
C SER A 114 -7.71 4.72 8.73
N GLN A 115 -6.75 5.62 8.99
CA GLN A 115 -6.94 7.05 8.73
C GLN A 115 -7.14 7.33 7.24
N PHE A 116 -6.34 6.72 6.36
CA PHE A 116 -6.52 6.85 4.92
C PHE A 116 -7.94 6.43 4.49
N VAL A 117 -8.42 5.26 4.92
CA VAL A 117 -9.78 4.77 4.61
C VAL A 117 -10.85 5.71 5.15
N PHE A 118 -10.68 6.20 6.39
CA PHE A 118 -11.62 7.13 7.01
C PHE A 118 -11.72 8.47 6.26
N HIS A 119 -10.60 9.09 5.91
CA HIS A 119 -10.58 10.38 5.20
C HIS A 119 -11.03 10.24 3.75
N THR A 120 -10.70 9.13 3.09
CA THR A 120 -11.21 8.81 1.74
C THR A 120 -12.73 8.69 1.75
N ASN A 121 -13.32 8.01 2.73
CA ASN A 121 -14.77 7.91 2.86
C ASN A 121 -15.45 9.27 3.11
N ARG A 122 -14.74 10.21 3.76
CA ARG A 122 -15.21 11.58 3.98
C ARG A 122 -15.01 12.50 2.77
N LYS A 123 -14.47 11.99 1.65
CA LYS A 123 -14.06 12.78 0.48
C LYS A 123 -13.01 13.85 0.79
N SER A 124 -12.25 13.66 1.87
CA SER A 124 -11.11 14.51 2.24
C SER A 124 -9.83 13.89 1.68
N HIS A 125 -9.75 13.79 0.36
CA HIS A 125 -8.67 13.13 -0.39
C HIS A 125 -7.29 13.79 -0.15
N THR A 126 -7.21 15.11 0.01
CA THR A 126 -5.96 15.80 0.39
C THR A 126 -5.45 15.31 1.73
N SER A 127 -6.35 15.17 2.71
CA SER A 127 -6.00 14.62 4.03
C SER A 127 -5.65 13.13 3.93
N ALA A 128 -6.37 12.36 3.11
CA ALA A 128 -6.08 10.95 2.88
C ALA A 128 -4.67 10.73 2.29
N PHE A 129 -4.24 11.60 1.36
CA PHE A 129 -2.89 11.52 0.76
C PHE A 129 -1.77 11.66 1.80
N ILE A 130 -1.96 12.47 2.84
CA ILE A 130 -0.98 12.61 3.93
C ILE A 130 -0.70 11.24 4.57
N TYR A 131 -1.73 10.42 4.75
CA TYR A 131 -1.60 9.08 5.33
C TYR A 131 -0.95 8.08 4.37
N ILE A 132 -1.20 8.20 3.05
CA ILE A 132 -0.44 7.43 2.02
C ILE A 132 1.05 7.72 2.16
N TYR A 133 1.42 9.00 2.21
CA TYR A 133 2.80 9.40 2.33
C TYR A 133 3.43 8.94 3.65
N ARG A 134 2.72 9.04 4.77
CA ARG A 134 3.20 8.51 6.07
C ARG A 134 3.42 7.00 6.04
N ILE A 135 2.53 6.24 5.38
CA ILE A 135 2.75 4.80 5.16
C ILE A 135 4.05 4.62 4.36
N LEU A 136 4.21 5.34 3.25
CA LEU A 136 5.38 5.26 2.40
C LEU A 136 6.69 5.50 3.18
N GLU A 137 6.76 6.54 4.02
CA GLU A 137 7.92 6.79 4.88
C GLU A 137 8.22 5.61 5.81
N LYS A 138 7.20 5.05 6.47
CA LYS A 138 7.37 3.94 7.42
C LYS A 138 7.84 2.66 6.73
N ILE A 139 7.26 2.33 5.58
CA ILE A 139 7.61 1.12 4.85
C ILE A 139 8.97 1.24 4.14
N SER A 140 9.38 2.47 3.76
CA SER A 140 10.63 2.72 3.03
C SER A 140 11.86 2.16 3.73
N TYR A 141 11.87 2.18 5.07
CA TYR A 141 12.92 1.59 5.87
C TYR A 141 12.59 0.17 6.37
N ALA A 142 11.35 -0.04 6.81
CA ALA A 142 10.99 -1.27 7.51
C ALA A 142 10.87 -2.48 6.57
N PHE A 143 10.28 -2.32 5.38
CA PHE A 143 10.05 -3.44 4.47
C PHE A 143 11.34 -4.08 3.95
N PRO A 144 12.35 -3.32 3.49
CA PRO A 144 13.62 -3.92 3.06
C PRO A 144 14.29 -4.72 4.20
N LEU A 145 14.20 -4.24 5.44
CA LEU A 145 14.75 -4.93 6.61
C LEU A 145 13.94 -6.18 6.98
N ILE A 146 12.60 -6.10 6.96
CA ILE A 146 11.73 -7.25 7.20
C ILE A 146 12.05 -8.32 6.15
N TYR A 147 12.09 -7.95 4.87
CA TYR A 147 12.42 -8.84 3.77
C TYR A 147 13.79 -9.50 3.96
N THR A 148 14.83 -8.72 4.24
CA THR A 148 16.20 -9.24 4.46
C THR A 148 16.32 -10.08 5.73
N SER A 149 15.52 -9.82 6.78
CA SER A 149 15.55 -10.62 8.01
C SER A 149 15.01 -12.04 7.84
N LYS A 150 14.26 -12.29 6.75
CA LYS A 150 13.66 -13.59 6.45
C LYS A 150 14.52 -14.46 5.55
N THR A 151 15.61 -13.93 4.98
CA THR A 151 16.59 -14.78 4.27
C THR A 151 17.40 -15.62 5.24
N GLN A 152 17.50 -16.93 4.95
CA GLN A 152 18.05 -17.94 5.86
C GLN A 152 19.57 -17.91 5.98
N ASP A 153 20.27 -17.41 4.96
CA ASP A 153 21.73 -17.39 4.91
C ASP A 153 22.24 -16.02 5.35
N PHE A 154 23.02 -15.98 6.44
CA PHE A 154 23.62 -14.75 6.98
C PHE A 154 24.46 -14.01 5.93
N GLN A 155 25.18 -14.74 5.07
CA GLN A 155 25.96 -14.16 4.00
C GLN A 155 25.05 -13.57 2.91
N GLN A 156 23.92 -14.21 2.60
CA GLN A 156 22.92 -13.64 1.69
C GLN A 156 22.23 -12.43 2.30
N SER A 157 21.84 -12.49 3.57
CA SER A 157 21.25 -11.36 4.30
C SER A 157 22.21 -10.18 4.34
N PHE A 158 23.49 -10.41 4.62
CA PHE A 158 24.53 -9.38 4.57
C PHE A 158 24.73 -8.82 3.16
N ASN A 159 24.78 -9.67 2.13
CA ASN A 159 24.93 -9.23 0.74
C ASN A 159 23.72 -8.41 0.27
N LYS A 160 22.49 -8.86 0.57
CA LYS A 160 21.25 -8.10 0.28
C LYS A 160 21.25 -6.75 1.00
N LEU A 161 21.61 -6.72 2.28
CA LEU A 161 21.66 -5.47 3.05
C LEU A 161 22.75 -4.53 2.52
N LYS A 162 23.90 -5.08 2.10
CA LYS A 162 24.98 -4.34 1.43
C LYS A 162 24.52 -3.76 0.09
N GLU A 163 23.84 -4.55 -0.74
CA GLU A 163 23.28 -4.10 -2.03
C GLU A 163 22.28 -2.96 -1.83
N LEU A 164 21.41 -3.07 -0.82
CA LEU A 164 20.45 -2.03 -0.49
C LEU A 164 21.13 -0.73 -0.01
N MET A 165 22.30 -0.81 0.64
CA MET A 165 23.04 0.33 1.19
C MET A 165 24.01 1.00 0.20
N VAL A 166 24.07 0.59 -1.07
CA VAL A 166 24.92 1.24 -2.08
C VAL A 166 24.29 2.57 -2.50
N GLY A 167 24.78 3.71 -1.98
CA GLY A 167 24.34 5.04 -2.41
C GLY A 167 24.99 6.22 -1.66
N ASP A 168 25.05 7.39 -2.32
CA ASP A 168 25.70 8.61 -1.82
C ASP A 168 25.02 9.24 -0.59
N GLY A 169 25.85 9.88 0.23
CA GLY A 169 25.63 10.17 1.66
C GLY A 169 24.40 10.99 2.08
N GLU A 170 23.63 11.59 1.16
CA GLU A 170 22.59 12.58 1.48
C GLU A 170 21.14 12.17 1.14
N LYS A 171 20.91 11.05 0.43
CA LYS A 171 19.57 10.55 0.05
C LYS A 171 19.31 9.09 0.48
N LYS A 172 19.86 8.70 1.63
CA LYS A 172 20.02 7.29 2.02
C LYS A 172 18.71 6.49 2.06
N GLU A 173 17.64 7.01 2.66
CA GLU A 173 16.40 6.23 2.87
C GLU A 173 15.57 6.04 1.59
N LEU A 174 15.47 7.10 0.79
CA LEU A 174 14.71 7.10 -0.45
C LEU A 174 15.39 6.27 -1.55
N GLY A 175 16.71 6.42 -1.67
CA GLY A 175 17.52 5.58 -2.55
C GLY A 175 17.48 4.11 -2.12
N PHE A 176 17.56 3.85 -0.81
CA PHE A 176 17.45 2.51 -0.23
C PHE A 176 16.13 1.83 -0.58
N PHE A 177 15.00 2.54 -0.45
CA PHE A 177 13.70 1.97 -0.80
C PHE A 177 13.54 1.76 -2.31
N LYS A 178 14.02 2.68 -3.15
CA LYS A 178 14.00 2.50 -4.60
C LYS A 178 14.77 1.24 -5.02
N THR A 179 16.01 1.07 -4.53
CA THR A 179 16.81 -0.14 -4.76
C THR A 179 16.09 -1.40 -4.28
N PHE A 180 15.39 -1.32 -3.14
CA PHE A 180 14.57 -2.43 -2.66
C PHE A 180 13.45 -2.80 -3.62
N ILE A 181 12.69 -1.83 -4.15
CA ILE A 181 11.63 -2.10 -5.13
C ILE A 181 12.21 -2.77 -6.39
N ASP A 182 13.35 -2.29 -6.89
CA ASP A 182 14.03 -2.88 -8.04
C ASP A 182 14.51 -4.32 -7.77
N ILE A 183 14.91 -4.64 -6.54
CA ILE A 183 15.26 -6.00 -6.12
C ILE A 183 14.01 -6.87 -5.98
N LEU A 184 12.95 -6.33 -5.36
CA LEU A 184 11.72 -7.03 -5.03
C LEU A 184 11.04 -7.58 -6.30
N TYR A 185 11.02 -6.78 -7.37
CA TYR A 185 10.39 -7.14 -8.65
C TYR A 185 11.40 -7.51 -9.74
N ARG A 186 12.65 -7.82 -9.38
CA ARG A 186 13.68 -8.17 -10.37
C ARG A 186 13.29 -9.44 -11.14
N GLY A 187 13.09 -9.29 -12.45
CA GLY A 187 12.73 -10.41 -13.32
C GLY A 187 11.25 -10.78 -13.28
N ASP A 188 10.43 -10.04 -12.52
CA ASP A 188 8.98 -10.11 -12.61
C ASP A 188 8.50 -9.22 -13.77
N SER A 189 7.60 -9.75 -14.59
CA SER A 189 6.93 -9.01 -15.66
C SER A 189 6.25 -7.72 -15.19
N ILE A 190 5.82 -7.62 -13.92
CA ILE A 190 5.18 -6.41 -13.37
C ILE A 190 6.14 -5.21 -13.35
N ALA A 191 7.45 -5.43 -13.26
CA ALA A 191 8.45 -4.36 -13.22
C ALA A 191 8.46 -3.52 -14.51
N ASP A 192 8.13 -4.16 -15.65
CA ASP A 192 8.05 -3.53 -16.96
C ASP A 192 6.67 -2.90 -17.25
N THR A 193 5.75 -2.94 -16.29
CA THR A 193 4.40 -2.38 -16.42
C THR A 193 4.30 -0.97 -15.85
N SER A 194 3.06 -0.44 -15.80
CA SER A 194 2.77 0.86 -15.23
C SER A 194 1.55 0.83 -14.33
N VAL A 195 1.48 1.84 -13.45
CA VAL A 195 0.32 2.18 -12.65
C VAL A 195 -0.37 3.36 -13.30
N ASP A 196 -1.62 3.17 -13.71
CA ASP A 196 -2.38 4.12 -14.49
C ASP A 196 -3.25 5.02 -13.61
N ILE A 197 -3.06 6.33 -13.73
CA ILE A 197 -3.85 7.34 -13.04
C ILE A 197 -4.79 7.99 -14.04
N GLU A 198 -6.07 7.61 -13.99
CA GLU A 198 -7.12 8.18 -14.83
C GLU A 198 -7.65 9.50 -14.26
N PHE A 199 -7.78 10.51 -15.13
CA PHE A 199 -8.33 11.82 -14.77
C PHE A 199 -9.81 11.89 -15.16
N THR A 200 -10.66 11.34 -14.29
CA THR A 200 -12.12 11.26 -14.51
C THR A 200 -12.84 12.50 -13.96
N ALA A 201 -12.81 13.61 -14.69
CA ALA A 201 -13.62 14.80 -14.39
C ALA A 201 -14.72 14.99 -15.45
N SER A 202 -15.89 15.50 -15.04
CA SER A 202 -16.98 15.82 -15.98
C SER A 202 -16.65 16.97 -16.91
N ASP A 203 -15.75 17.86 -16.47
CA ASP A 203 -15.27 19.01 -17.22
C ASP A 203 -13.90 18.72 -17.84
N ASN A 204 -13.82 18.83 -19.17
CA ASN A 204 -12.61 18.57 -19.94
C ASN A 204 -11.47 19.56 -19.65
N ASP A 205 -11.78 20.81 -19.28
CA ASP A 205 -10.77 21.80 -18.95
C ASP A 205 -10.16 21.51 -17.58
N VAL A 206 -10.98 21.09 -16.61
CA VAL A 206 -10.52 20.61 -15.29
C VAL A 206 -9.56 19.43 -15.47
N LYS A 207 -9.96 18.45 -16.27
CA LYS A 207 -9.16 17.27 -16.59
C LYS A 207 -7.79 17.65 -17.19
N ARG A 208 -7.81 18.50 -18.23
CA ARG A 208 -6.58 19.00 -18.89
C ARG A 208 -5.68 19.73 -17.92
N GLN A 209 -6.25 20.60 -17.08
CA GLN A 209 -5.53 21.39 -16.09
C GLN A 209 -4.85 20.47 -15.06
N MET A 210 -5.61 19.56 -14.43
CA MET A 210 -5.07 18.63 -13.43
C MET A 210 -3.99 17.72 -14.02
N PHE A 211 -4.23 17.13 -15.20
CA PHE A 211 -3.26 16.28 -15.87
C PHE A 211 -1.94 17.01 -16.14
N LYS A 212 -2.01 18.24 -16.67
CA LYS A 212 -0.81 19.05 -16.97
C LYS A 212 -0.03 19.34 -15.70
N GLU A 213 -0.70 19.70 -14.62
CA GLU A 213 -0.03 20.02 -13.35
C GLU A 213 0.66 18.79 -12.75
N VAL A 214 -0.01 17.64 -12.71
CA VAL A 214 0.59 16.38 -12.21
C VAL A 214 1.76 15.93 -13.09
N LYS A 215 1.57 15.92 -14.42
CA LYS A 215 2.62 15.54 -15.37
C LYS A 215 3.84 16.46 -15.27
N ARG A 216 3.63 17.77 -15.10
CA ARG A 216 4.71 18.78 -15.00
C ARG A 216 5.65 18.55 -13.81
N VAL A 217 5.12 18.01 -12.72
CA VAL A 217 5.89 17.72 -11.50
C VAL A 217 6.38 16.27 -11.40
N THR A 218 5.94 15.42 -12.32
CA THR A 218 6.38 14.04 -12.43
C THR A 218 7.74 13.98 -13.12
N PRO A 219 8.73 13.25 -12.57
CA PRO A 219 10.01 13.02 -13.25
C PRO A 219 9.79 12.35 -14.62
N ASN A 220 10.42 12.86 -15.68
CA ASN A 220 10.19 12.35 -17.05
C ASN A 220 10.55 10.87 -17.21
N ASP A 221 11.57 10.42 -16.48
CA ASP A 221 12.03 9.03 -16.45
C ASP A 221 11.05 8.08 -15.75
N ALA A 222 10.17 8.61 -14.88
CA ALA A 222 9.11 7.86 -14.21
C ALA A 222 7.85 7.67 -15.07
N ILE A 223 7.67 8.48 -16.12
CA ILE A 223 6.49 8.39 -17.00
C ILE A 223 6.63 7.18 -17.94
N HIS A 224 5.60 6.35 -18.00
CA HIS A 224 5.50 5.20 -18.91
C HIS A 224 4.91 5.60 -20.28
N GLY A 225 5.23 4.81 -21.31
CA GLY A 225 4.84 5.06 -22.70
C GLY A 225 3.32 5.03 -22.96
N ASP A 226 2.57 4.37 -22.09
CA ASP A 226 1.10 4.22 -22.20
C ASP A 226 0.32 5.49 -21.80
N THR A 227 1.02 6.53 -21.33
CA THR A 227 0.41 7.81 -20.97
C THR A 227 -0.39 8.39 -22.13
N THR A 228 -1.70 8.57 -21.91
CA THR A 228 -2.61 9.19 -22.88
C THR A 228 -2.88 10.64 -22.46
N GLU A 229 -2.58 11.58 -23.35
CA GLU A 229 -2.63 13.01 -23.02
C GLU A 229 -4.01 13.44 -22.50
N PHE A 230 -4.01 14.07 -21.32
CA PHE A 230 -5.20 14.52 -20.57
C PHE A 230 -6.08 13.42 -20.00
N GLU A 231 -6.03 12.20 -20.52
CA GLU A 231 -6.85 11.07 -20.08
C GLU A 231 -6.23 10.32 -18.91
N MET A 232 -4.96 9.93 -19.07
CA MET A 232 -4.32 8.95 -18.20
C MET A 232 -2.83 9.22 -18.09
N LEU A 233 -2.33 9.33 -16.86
CA LEU A 233 -0.90 9.39 -16.59
C LEU A 233 -0.43 8.02 -16.11
N SER A 234 0.39 7.35 -16.92
CA SER A 234 0.95 6.05 -16.61
C SER A 234 2.33 6.22 -15.97
N ILE A 235 2.51 5.72 -14.76
CA ILE A 235 3.77 5.77 -14.02
C ILE A 235 4.42 4.39 -14.05
N LYS A 236 5.69 4.29 -14.44
CA LYS A 236 6.44 3.03 -14.39
C LYS A 236 6.31 2.40 -13.02
N TYR A 237 6.03 1.11 -12.95
CA TYR A 237 5.67 0.45 -11.69
C TYR A 237 6.71 0.66 -10.59
N CYS A 238 8.00 0.48 -10.89
CA CYS A 238 9.08 0.69 -9.92
C CYS A 238 9.32 2.17 -9.54
N GLU A 239 8.80 3.13 -10.31
CA GLU A 239 8.94 4.56 -10.04
C GLU A 239 7.75 5.18 -9.31
N MET A 240 6.72 4.38 -8.99
CA MET A 240 5.51 4.89 -8.31
C MET A 240 5.82 5.47 -6.93
N GLY A 241 6.76 4.89 -6.18
CA GLY A 241 7.25 5.47 -4.93
C GLY A 241 7.90 6.85 -5.11
N SER A 242 8.75 7.00 -6.15
CA SER A 242 9.36 8.27 -6.54
C SER A 242 8.31 9.31 -6.91
N PHE A 243 7.27 8.89 -7.64
CA PHE A 243 6.14 9.74 -8.03
C PHE A 243 5.39 10.27 -6.81
N ILE A 244 4.97 9.41 -5.87
CA ILE A 244 4.26 9.81 -4.64
C ILE A 244 5.07 10.87 -3.88
N ILE A 245 6.39 10.67 -3.78
CA ILE A 245 7.29 11.60 -3.08
C ILE A 245 7.42 12.91 -3.85
N SER A 246 7.49 12.87 -5.18
CA SER A 246 7.49 14.10 -5.99
C SER A 246 6.22 14.91 -5.77
N ILE A 247 5.04 14.27 -5.81
CA ILE A 247 3.75 14.92 -5.55
C ILE A 247 3.74 15.53 -4.15
N ARG A 248 4.16 14.78 -3.12
CA ARG A 248 4.25 15.31 -1.75
C ARG A 248 5.12 16.57 -1.68
N ASN A 249 6.31 16.50 -2.26
CA ASN A 249 7.26 17.61 -2.24
C ASN A 249 6.72 18.83 -2.98
N ARG A 250 6.12 18.63 -4.16
CA ARG A 250 5.65 19.73 -5.00
C ARG A 250 4.34 20.36 -4.50
N PHE A 251 3.51 19.61 -3.79
CA PHE A 251 2.25 20.13 -3.25
C PHE A 251 2.40 20.69 -1.83
N PHE A 252 2.99 19.93 -0.90
CA PHE A 252 3.01 20.30 0.53
C PHE A 252 4.28 21.05 0.96
N HIS A 253 5.40 20.90 0.26
CA HIS A 253 6.65 21.61 0.57
C HIS A 253 6.89 22.72 -0.45
N ASN A 254 5.95 23.65 -0.52
CA ASN A 254 6.01 24.82 -1.39
C ASN A 254 7.03 25.86 -0.88
N LEU A 255 8.32 25.52 -0.95
CA LEU A 255 9.41 26.43 -0.60
C LEU A 255 9.65 27.41 -1.76
N ASN A 256 9.72 28.70 -1.44
CA ASN A 256 10.10 29.77 -2.36
C ASN A 256 11.57 29.60 -2.77
N GLY A 257 11.85 28.84 -3.83
CA GLY A 257 13.22 28.49 -4.23
C GLY A 257 13.42 27.99 -5.65
N GLY A 258 12.52 28.27 -6.59
CA GLY A 258 12.69 27.95 -8.03
C GLY A 258 12.33 26.51 -8.45
N ALA A 259 11.84 25.70 -7.52
CA ALA A 259 11.33 24.36 -7.78
C ALA A 259 9.94 24.42 -8.47
N LYS A 260 9.68 23.56 -9.47
CA LYS A 260 8.33 23.42 -10.08
C LYS A 260 7.36 22.81 -9.05
N ASN A 261 6.58 23.64 -8.37
CA ASN A 261 5.59 23.23 -7.37
C ASN A 261 4.17 23.19 -7.97
N ILE A 262 3.24 22.45 -7.38
CA ILE A 262 1.82 22.50 -7.73
C ILE A 262 1.22 23.71 -7.01
N ASP A 263 0.92 24.77 -7.75
CA ASP A 263 0.39 26.00 -7.18
C ASP A 263 -1.13 25.89 -7.01
N SER A 264 -1.68 26.39 -5.90
CA SER A 264 -3.11 26.29 -5.59
C SER A 264 -4.02 26.97 -6.60
N ASP A 265 -3.52 27.95 -7.35
CA ASP A 265 -4.25 28.66 -8.42
C ASP A 265 -4.23 27.91 -9.76
N LYS A 266 -3.38 26.88 -9.89
CA LYS A 266 -3.26 26.04 -11.09
C LYS A 266 -4.02 24.72 -10.99
N ILE A 267 -4.65 24.44 -9.86
CA ILE A 267 -5.56 23.32 -9.70
C ILE A 267 -6.94 23.84 -9.28
N VAL A 268 -7.99 23.09 -9.61
CA VAL A 268 -9.36 23.50 -9.31
C VAL A 268 -9.70 23.28 -7.84
N ASP A 269 -9.37 22.08 -7.35
CA ASP A 269 -9.57 21.69 -5.97
C ASP A 269 -8.55 20.61 -5.60
N SER A 270 -8.04 20.67 -4.37
CA SER A 270 -7.04 19.71 -3.91
C SER A 270 -7.63 18.32 -3.65
N ASP A 271 -8.86 18.23 -3.12
CA ASP A 271 -9.50 16.95 -2.89
C ASP A 271 -9.82 16.27 -4.23
N GLU A 272 -10.22 17.04 -5.25
CA GLU A 272 -10.38 16.53 -6.62
C GLU A 272 -9.05 15.98 -7.19
N LEU A 273 -7.97 16.74 -7.10
CA LEU A 273 -6.64 16.32 -7.56
C LEU A 273 -6.20 14.99 -6.92
N PHE A 274 -6.31 14.89 -5.59
CA PHE A 274 -5.90 13.69 -4.87
C PHE A 274 -6.92 12.55 -5.00
N SER A 275 -8.15 12.81 -5.44
CA SER A 275 -9.12 11.74 -5.73
C SER A 275 -8.66 10.83 -6.88
N PHE A 276 -7.94 11.38 -7.86
CA PHE A 276 -7.34 10.60 -8.96
C PHE A 276 -6.12 9.79 -8.49
N ILE A 277 -5.27 10.39 -7.66
CA ILE A 277 -3.97 9.84 -7.28
C ILE A 277 -4.09 8.78 -6.19
N ASN A 278 -4.90 9.05 -5.16
CA ASN A 278 -4.94 8.27 -3.93
C ASN A 278 -5.25 6.78 -4.14
N PRO A 279 -6.25 6.40 -4.96
CA PRO A 279 -6.60 5.00 -5.11
C PRO A 279 -5.45 4.18 -5.70
N MET A 280 -4.76 4.74 -6.71
CA MET A 280 -3.66 4.09 -7.41
C MET A 280 -2.38 4.06 -6.58
N ALA A 281 -2.12 5.12 -5.80
CA ALA A 281 -1.01 5.13 -4.84
C ALA A 281 -1.20 4.08 -3.74
N MET A 282 -2.43 3.93 -3.22
CA MET A 282 -2.73 2.89 -2.22
C MET A 282 -2.72 1.49 -2.83
N TYR A 283 -3.20 1.31 -4.07
CA TYR A 283 -3.06 0.06 -4.81
C TYR A 283 -1.59 -0.39 -4.87
N TRP A 284 -0.71 0.50 -5.33
CA TRP A 284 0.71 0.17 -5.42
C TRP A 284 1.34 -0.16 -4.06
N ILE A 285 1.02 0.62 -3.00
CA ILE A 285 1.47 0.32 -1.63
C ILE A 285 0.96 -1.04 -1.16
N ALA A 286 -0.30 -1.39 -1.46
CA ALA A 286 -0.89 -2.67 -1.11
C ALA A 286 -0.18 -3.83 -1.82
N MET A 287 0.17 -3.67 -3.10
CA MET A 287 0.95 -4.67 -3.84
C MET A 287 2.36 -4.86 -3.28
N VAL A 288 3.05 -3.77 -2.93
CA VAL A 288 4.36 -3.86 -2.24
C VAL A 288 4.24 -4.56 -0.89
N PHE A 289 3.20 -4.25 -0.11
CA PHE A 289 2.93 -4.94 1.16
C PHE A 289 2.63 -6.43 0.94
N LEU A 290 1.80 -6.76 -0.06
CA LEU A 290 1.46 -8.13 -0.43
C LEU A 290 2.74 -8.93 -0.72
N GLU A 291 3.63 -8.40 -1.56
CA GLU A 291 4.85 -9.10 -1.96
C GLU A 291 5.80 -9.36 -0.78
N VAL A 292 5.94 -8.40 0.13
CA VAL A 292 6.72 -8.59 1.38
C VAL A 292 6.12 -9.70 2.26
N VAL A 293 4.79 -9.78 2.30
CA VAL A 293 4.12 -10.84 3.06
C VAL A 293 4.17 -12.18 2.32
N SER A 294 4.05 -12.21 0.99
CA SER A 294 4.24 -13.39 0.15
C SER A 294 5.61 -14.01 0.36
N PHE A 295 6.66 -13.20 0.35
CA PHE A 295 8.00 -13.65 0.67
C PHE A 295 8.08 -14.26 2.08
N SER A 296 7.49 -13.59 3.07
CA SER A 296 7.47 -14.06 4.46
C SER A 296 6.69 -15.38 4.63
N LEU A 297 5.58 -15.54 3.89
CA LEU A 297 4.74 -16.74 3.88
C LEU A 297 5.48 -17.91 3.23
N SER A 298 6.14 -17.68 2.11
CA SER A 298 6.94 -18.69 1.40
C SER A 298 8.07 -19.23 2.29
N GLU A 299 8.84 -18.35 2.94
CA GLU A 299 9.88 -18.75 3.88
C GLU A 299 9.32 -19.54 5.08
N PHE A 300 8.16 -19.13 5.60
CA PHE A 300 7.47 -19.86 6.66
C PHE A 300 7.06 -21.27 6.23
N GLN A 301 6.55 -21.45 5.00
CA GLN A 301 6.18 -22.75 4.47
C GLN A 301 7.42 -23.63 4.24
N ASN A 302 8.51 -23.07 3.73
CA ASN A 302 9.78 -23.77 3.54
C ASN A 302 10.31 -24.31 4.88
N HIS A 303 10.27 -23.51 5.96
CA HIS A 303 10.64 -23.96 7.30
C HIS A 303 9.75 -25.09 7.82
N ARG A 304 8.43 -24.99 7.62
CA ARG A 304 7.50 -26.06 8.05
C ARG A 304 7.75 -27.37 7.29
N ARG A 305 8.03 -27.30 5.98
CA ARG A 305 8.38 -28.47 5.17
C ARG A 305 9.69 -29.09 5.63
N ALA A 306 10.73 -28.28 5.87
CA ALA A 306 12.02 -28.75 6.35
C ALA A 306 11.95 -29.39 7.75
N ALA A 307 11.07 -28.91 8.63
CA ALA A 307 10.88 -29.46 9.97
C ALA A 307 10.01 -30.73 10.02
N ALA A 308 9.31 -31.06 8.93
CA ALA A 308 8.47 -32.25 8.81
C ALA A 308 9.20 -33.46 8.17
N VAL A 309 10.43 -33.24 7.69
CA VAL A 309 11.35 -34.26 7.15
C VAL A 309 12.34 -34.67 8.23
#